data_AF-A0A8T5MJU8-F1
#
_entry.id   AF-A0A8T5MJU8-F1
#
_cell.length_a   1.000
_cell.length_b   1.000
_cell.length_c   1.000
_cell.angle_alpha   90.00
_cell.angle_beta   90.00
_cell.angle_gamma   90.00
#
_symmetry.space_group_name_H-M   'P 1'
#
loop_
_entity.id
_entity.type
_entity.pdbx_description
1 polymer ?
#
loop_
_entity_poly.entity_id
_entity_poly.type
_entity_poly.pdbx_seq_one_letter_code
_entity_poly.pdbx_strand_id
1 'polypeptide(L)'
;MQRTIKLKLSIHTDAQDILIRTIEKFNLAANYCANWGFENHTSAKRKVHDATYYDVREKFSLPASLTTSARDVSCEALSNVKLG
;
A
#
# COMPACT_ATOMS: atom_id res chain seq x y z
N MET A 1 5.40 -4.44 -26.07
CA MET A 1 3.99 -4.63 -26.48
C MET A 1 3.19 -5.05 -25.24
N GLN A 2 2.39 -4.17 -24.65
CA GLN A 2 1.46 -4.52 -23.55
C GLN A 2 0.10 -4.88 -24.16
N ARG A 3 -0.41 -6.09 -23.90
CA ARG A 3 -1.79 -6.46 -24.24
C ARG A 3 -2.63 -6.35 -22.97
N THR A 4 -3.61 -5.46 -22.97
CA THR A 4 -4.54 -5.28 -21.85
C THR A 4 -5.69 -6.27 -21.98
N ILE A 5 -5.91 -7.08 -20.94
CA ILE A 5 -7.06 -8.00 -20.86
C ILE A 5 -8.05 -7.43 -19.83
N LYS A 6 -9.32 -7.32 -20.23
CA LYS A 6 -10.41 -6.95 -19.33
C LYS A 6 -11.05 -8.23 -18.79
N LEU A 7 -10.96 -8.47 -17.48
CA LEU A 7 -11.56 -9.61 -16.80
C LEU A 7 -12.71 -9.10 -15.92
N LYS A 8 -13.91 -9.65 -16.12
CA LYS A 8 -15.02 -9.41 -15.20
C LYS A 8 -14.84 -10.31 -13.99
N LEU A 9 -14.64 -9.71 -12.82
CA LEU A 9 -14.53 -10.47 -11.57
C LEU A 9 -15.94 -10.82 -11.10
N SER A 10 -16.35 -12.07 -11.32
CA SER A 10 -17.59 -12.61 -10.76
C SER A 10 -17.31 -13.05 -9.33
N ILE A 11 -17.80 -12.30 -8.35
CA ILE A 11 -17.53 -12.52 -6.93
C ILE A 11 -18.80 -13.05 -6.27
N HIS A 12 -18.70 -14.15 -5.53
CA HIS A 12 -19.74 -14.54 -4.59
C HIS A 12 -19.83 -13.53 -3.45
N THR A 13 -21.01 -13.33 -2.88
CA THR A 13 -21.27 -12.31 -1.85
C THR A 13 -20.29 -12.41 -0.68
N ASP A 14 -19.95 -13.62 -0.22
CA ASP A 14 -18.99 -13.84 0.88
C ASP A 14 -17.55 -13.43 0.52
N ALA A 15 -17.17 -13.53 -0.75
CA ALA A 15 -15.85 -13.11 -1.23
C ALA A 15 -15.78 -11.60 -1.51
N GLN A 16 -16.93 -10.92 -1.66
CA GLN A 16 -16.99 -9.47 -1.82
C GLN A 16 -16.50 -8.75 -0.55
N ASP A 17 -16.92 -9.20 0.62
CA ASP A 17 -16.50 -8.61 1.90
C ASP A 17 -15.00 -8.78 2.15
N ILE A 18 -14.46 -9.95 1.81
CA ILE A 18 -13.01 -10.22 1.95
C ILE A 18 -12.22 -9.27 1.03
N LEU A 19 -12.68 -9.07 -0.19
CA LEU A 19 -12.04 -8.16 -1.14
C LEU A 19 -12.07 -6.72 -0.62
N ILE A 20 -13.24 -6.22 -0.19
CA ILE A 20 -13.39 -4.87 0.36
C ILE A 20 -12.47 -4.66 1.55
N ARG A 21 -12.47 -5.58 2.52
CA ARG A 21 -11.57 -5.52 3.69
C ARG A 21 -10.09 -5.53 3.30
N THR A 22 -9.72 -6.24 2.24
CA THR A 22 -8.35 -6.25 1.74
C THR A 22 -7.96 -4.89 1.16
N ILE A 23 -8.87 -4.26 0.40
CA ILE A 23 -8.68 -2.91 -0.15
C ILE A 23 -8.55 -1.88 0.98
N GLU A 24 -9.40 -1.96 2.01
CA GLU A 24 -9.33 -1.08 3.18
C GLU A 24 -7.99 -1.21 3.91
N LYS A 25 -7.55 -2.44 4.19
CA LYS A 25 -6.25 -2.72 4.80
C LYS A 25 -5.09 -2.20 3.96
N PHE A 26 -5.16 -2.34 2.64
CA PHE A 26 -4.17 -1.80 1.72
C PHE A 26 -4.07 -0.27 1.85
N ASN A 27 -5.21 0.43 1.85
CA ASN A 27 -5.25 1.89 1.98
C ASN A 27 -4.70 2.36 3.33
N LEU A 28 -5.05 1.67 4.42
CA LEU A 28 -4.52 1.97 5.75
C LEU A 28 -3.00 1.78 5.80
N ALA A 29 -2.47 0.71 5.21
CA ALA A 29 -1.04 0.46 5.12
C ALA A 29 -0.32 1.54 4.29
N ALA A 30 -0.89 1.96 3.16
CA ALA A 30 -0.34 3.01 2.32
C ALA A 30 -0.29 4.35 3.08
N ASN A 31 -1.36 4.70 3.79
CA ASN A 31 -1.42 5.90 4.62
C ASN A 31 -0.43 5.85 5.78
N TYR A 32 -0.25 4.69 6.42
CA TYR A 32 0.75 4.50 7.48
C TYR A 32 2.17 4.82 6.98
N CYS A 33 2.54 4.27 5.83
CA CYS A 33 3.81 4.56 5.18
C CYS A 33 3.94 6.03 4.76
N ALA A 34 2.87 6.62 4.24
CA ALA A 34 2.84 8.02 3.81
C ALA A 34 3.04 8.98 4.99
N ASN A 35 2.33 8.76 6.09
CA ASN A 35 2.45 9.57 7.31
C ASN A 35 3.88 9.51 7.85
N TRP A 36 4.44 8.30 8.01
CA TRP A 36 5.81 8.15 8.49
C TRP A 36 6.81 8.85 7.57
N GLY A 37 6.68 8.67 6.25
CA GLY A 37 7.56 9.31 5.28
C GLY A 37 7.44 10.83 5.27
N PHE A 38 6.23 11.37 5.44
CA PHE A 38 5.99 12.80 5.54
C PHE A 38 6.62 13.41 6.80
N GLU A 39 6.39 12.80 7.96
CA GLU A 39 6.97 13.21 9.25
C GLU A 39 8.50 13.16 9.25
N ASN A 40 9.09 12.25 8.48
CA ASN A 40 10.54 12.07 8.37
C ASN A 40 11.13 12.73 7.11
N HIS A 41 10.37 13.58 6.42
CA HIS A 41 10.79 14.33 5.25
C HIS A 41 11.45 13.44 4.17
N THR A 42 10.90 12.25 3.94
CA THR A 42 11.47 11.29 2.99
C THR A 42 10.43 10.51 2.20
N SER A 43 10.68 10.41 0.89
CA SER A 43 9.99 9.51 -0.04
C SER A 43 10.86 8.31 -0.44
N ALA A 44 12.04 8.14 0.20
CA ALA A 44 12.98 7.10 -0.17
C ALA A 44 12.44 5.71 0.21
N LYS A 45 12.07 4.91 -0.80
CA LYS A 45 11.47 3.58 -0.64
C LYS A 45 12.21 2.67 0.34
N ARG A 46 13.55 2.67 0.34
CA ARG A 46 14.34 1.86 1.27
C ARG A 46 14.14 2.31 2.72
N LYS A 47 14.25 3.62 3.01
CA LYS A 47 14.06 4.17 4.35
C LYS A 47 12.66 3.90 4.89
N VAL A 48 11.64 4.13 4.08
CA VAL A 48 10.25 3.85 4.47
C VAL A 48 10.05 2.35 4.71
N HIS A 49 10.60 1.49 3.85
CA HIS A 49 10.51 0.04 4.03
C HIS A 49 11.12 -0.42 5.35
N ASP A 50 12.36 -0.03 5.64
CA ASP A 50 13.08 -0.46 6.84
C ASP A 50 12.35 -0.02 8.11
N ALA A 51 11.69 1.15 8.08
CA ALA A 51 10.95 1.69 9.21
C ALA A 51 9.54 1.12 9.39
N THR A 52 8.83 0.79 8.30
CA THR A 52 7.38 0.49 8.39
C THR A 52 7.02 -0.95 8.03
N TYR A 53 7.90 -1.74 7.43
CA TYR A 53 7.54 -3.03 6.86
C TYR A 53 6.96 -4.01 7.88
N TYR A 54 7.66 -4.21 9.01
CA TYR A 54 7.21 -5.16 10.04
C TYR A 54 5.91 -4.70 10.71
N ASP A 55 5.81 -3.40 11.04
CA ASP A 55 4.57 -2.81 11.56
C ASP A 55 3.39 -3.02 10.62
N VAL A 56 3.58 -2.80 9.31
CA VAL A 56 2.53 -2.98 8.32
C VAL A 56 2.13 -4.45 8.20
N ARG A 57 3.09 -5.38 8.24
CA ARG A 57 2.83 -6.83 8.21
C ARG A 57 2.04 -7.28 9.42
N GLU A 58 2.35 -6.76 10.61
CA GLU A 58 1.67 -7.11 11.86
C GLU A 58 0.28 -6.45 11.95
N LYS A 59 0.18 -5.13 11.74
CA LYS A 59 -1.05 -4.35 11.94
C LYS A 59 -2.14 -4.65 10.92
N PHE A 60 -1.77 -4.88 9.66
CA PHE A 60 -2.73 -5.00 8.56
C PHE A 60 -2.84 -6.42 8.01
N SER A 61 -1.94 -7.33 8.42
CA SER A 61 -1.90 -8.74 7.98
C SER A 61 -1.94 -8.90 6.46
N LEU A 62 -1.29 -7.99 5.74
CA LEU A 62 -1.22 -8.04 4.28
C LEU A 62 -0.15 -9.03 3.81
N PRO A 63 -0.34 -9.69 2.65
CA PRO A 63 0.73 -10.41 1.95
C PRO A 63 1.92 -9.49 1.66
N ALA A 64 3.13 -10.06 1.63
CA ALA A 64 4.37 -9.32 1.41
C ALA A 64 4.35 -8.45 0.14
N SER A 65 3.71 -8.94 -0.93
CA SER A 65 3.55 -8.20 -2.18
C SER A 65 2.71 -6.94 -1.98
N LEU A 66 1.53 -7.06 -1.37
CA LEU A 66 0.65 -5.91 -1.09
C LEU A 66 1.26 -4.92 -0.11
N THR A 67 1.98 -5.38 0.91
CA THR A 67 2.74 -4.51 1.82
C THR A 67 3.75 -3.67 1.05
N THR A 68 4.51 -4.30 0.15
CA THR A 68 5.53 -3.61 -0.65
C THR A 68 4.90 -2.62 -1.62
N SER A 69 3.79 -3.00 -2.27
CA SER A 69 3.04 -2.12 -3.16
C SER A 69 2.40 -0.92 -2.44
N ALA A 70 1.86 -1.12 -1.23
CA ALA A 70 1.32 -0.03 -0.43
C ALA A 70 2.40 1.01 -0.09
N ARG A 71 3.60 0.55 0.29
CA ARG A 71 4.78 1.41 0.45
C ARG A 71 5.13 2.13 -0.86
N ASP A 72 5.19 1.41 -1.99
CA ASP A 72 5.52 2.04 -3.27
C ASP A 72 4.58 3.18 -3.64
N VAL A 73 3.28 2.94 -3.52
CA VAL A 73 2.24 3.95 -3.77
C VAL A 73 2.43 5.14 -2.84
N SER A 74 2.71 4.91 -1.56
CA SER A 74 2.94 5.98 -0.59
C SER A 74 4.18 6.83 -0.92
N CYS A 75 5.29 6.20 -1.31
CA CYS A 75 6.53 6.89 -1.67
C CYS A 75 6.38 7.68 -2.97
N GLU A 76 5.66 7.14 -3.96
CA GLU A 76 5.34 7.84 -5.20
C GLU A 76 4.48 9.07 -4.93
N ALA A 77 3.45 8.95 -4.09
CA ALA A 77 2.65 10.09 -3.67
C ALA A 77 3.51 11.16 -2.97
N LEU A 78 4.36 10.78 -2.01
CA LEU A 78 5.25 11.71 -1.29
C LEU A 78 6.28 12.38 -2.21
N SER A 79 6.75 11.70 -3.26
CA SER A 79 7.72 12.28 -4.21
C SER A 79 7.17 13.49 -4.98
N ASN A 80 5.85 13.64 -5.02
CA ASN A 80 5.16 14.74 -5.69
C ASN A 80 4.74 15.87 -4.72
N VAL A 81 5.08 15.76 -3.43
CA VAL A 81 4.73 16.74 -2.40
C VAL A 81 5.99 17.43 -1.89
N LYS A 82 5.88 18.70 -1.50
CA LYS A 82 6.97 19.38 -0.79
C LYS A 82 7.10 18.78 0.61
N LEU A 83 8.14 17.99 0.79
CA LEU A 83 8.61 17.57 2.11
C LEU A 83 9.42 18.74 2.67
N GLY A 84 8.99 19.27 3.82
CA GLY A 84 9.48 20.52 4.40
C GLY A 84 10.98 20.55 4.67
#